data_AF-A0A5W4AJZ9-F1
#
_entry.id   AF-A0A5W4AJZ9-F1
#
_cell.length_a   1.000
_cell.length_b   1.000
_cell.length_c   1.000
_cell.angle_alpha   90.00
_cell.angle_beta   90.00
_cell.angle_gamma   90.00
#
_symmetry.space_group_name_H-M   'P 1'
#
loop_
_entity.id
_entity.type
_entity.pdbx_description
1 polymer ?
#
loop_
_entity_poly.entity_id
_entity_poly.type
_entity_poly.pdbx_seq_one_letter_code
_entity_poly.pdbx_strand_id
1 'polypeptide(L)'
;LAAWVFLTLGIVLGSAWAYYELGWGGWWFWDPVENASFMPWLAGTALLHSLAVTEQRAGFKAWTLLLSICAFSLCLLGTFLVRSGVLVSVHAFASDPARGMFILAFMVLVTGGSLLLFAVRGHR
;
A
#
# COMPACT_ATOMS: atom_id res chain seq x y z
N LEU A 1 6.38 3.09 -12.51
CA LEU A 1 7.78 2.99 -12.04
C LEU A 1 8.11 3.98 -10.93
N ALA A 2 7.95 5.30 -11.14
CA ALA A 2 8.29 6.32 -10.14
C ALA A 2 7.71 6.03 -8.74
N ALA A 3 6.40 5.76 -8.63
CA ALA A 3 5.75 5.44 -7.36
C ALA A 3 6.39 4.24 -6.62
N TRP A 4 6.77 3.20 -7.35
CA TRP A 4 7.44 2.03 -6.77
C TRP A 4 8.85 2.37 -6.27
N VAL A 5 9.60 3.20 -7.01
CA VAL A 5 10.93 3.67 -6.58
C VAL A 5 10.82 4.50 -5.31
N PHE A 6 9.89 5.46 -5.25
CA PHE A 6 9.68 6.26 -4.04
C PHE A 6 9.24 5.41 -2.84
N LEU A 7 8.38 4.40 -3.05
CA LEU A 7 8.00 3.48 -1.98
C LEU A 7 9.20 2.66 -1.49
N THR A 8 10.01 2.12 -2.40
CA THR A 8 11.24 1.40 -2.06
C THR A 8 12.21 2.29 -1.28
N LEU A 9 12.41 3.53 -1.72
CA LEU A 9 13.25 4.51 -1.00
C LEU A 9 12.67 4.82 0.39
N GLY A 10 11.36 5.02 0.49
CA GLY A 10 10.69 5.25 1.78
C GLY A 10 10.87 4.10 2.75
N ILE A 11 10.74 2.86 2.28
CA ILE A 11 10.98 1.65 3.08
C ILE A 11 12.44 1.59 3.54
N VAL A 12 13.41 1.77 2.63
CA VAL A 12 14.84 1.74 2.95
C VAL A 12 15.23 2.82 3.95
N LEU A 13 14.72 4.04 3.77
CA LEU A 13 14.98 5.16 4.70
C LEU A 13 14.33 4.91 6.07
N GLY A 14 13.12 4.36 6.12
CA GLY A 14 12.46 3.97 7.36
C GLY A 14 13.22 2.88 8.10
N SER A 15 13.64 1.83 7.39
CA SER A 15 14.50 0.76 7.91
C SER A 15 15.83 1.28 8.46
N ALA A 16 16.49 2.19 7.74
CA ALA A 16 17.72 2.82 8.19
C ALA A 16 17.48 3.62 9.49
N TRP A 17 16.42 4.42 9.54
CA TRP A 17 16.06 5.16 10.76
C TRP A 17 15.78 4.22 11.94
N ALA A 18 15.00 3.17 11.75
CA ALA A 18 14.67 2.20 12.80
C ALA A 18 15.93 1.51 13.35
N TYR A 19 16.88 1.17 12.47
CA TYR A 19 18.16 0.62 12.86
C TYR A 19 18.94 1.57 13.78
N TYR A 20 18.99 2.86 13.46
CA TYR A 20 19.73 3.86 14.23
C TYR A 20 19.05 4.26 15.54
N GLU A 21 17.72 4.41 15.55
CA GLU A 21 16.99 4.93 16.72
C GLU A 21 16.58 3.84 17.71
N LEU A 22 16.15 2.67 17.23
CA LEU A 22 15.57 1.63 18.09
C LEU A 22 16.57 0.55 18.48
N GLY A 23 17.69 0.40 17.75
CA GLY A 23 18.87 -0.38 18.15
C GLY A 23 18.64 -1.87 18.47
N TRP A 24 18.35 -2.73 17.48
CA TRP A 24 18.18 -4.19 17.64
C TRP A 24 18.60 -5.01 16.39
N GLY A 25 19.77 -4.79 15.78
CA GLY A 25 20.16 -5.51 14.55
C GLY A 25 19.17 -5.35 13.38
N GLY A 26 18.29 -4.35 13.47
CA GLY A 26 16.95 -4.36 12.88
C GLY A 26 16.81 -3.37 11.75
N TRP A 27 17.01 -3.88 10.53
CA TRP A 27 16.50 -3.22 9.32
C TRP A 27 14.98 -3.43 9.18
N TRP A 28 14.44 -4.47 9.82
CA TRP A 28 13.03 -4.84 9.72
C TRP A 28 12.64 -5.69 10.94
N PHE A 29 11.63 -5.28 11.69
CA PHE A 29 11.12 -5.94 12.89
C PHE A 29 9.72 -6.55 12.71
N TRP A 30 9.17 -6.54 11.49
CA TRP A 30 7.83 -7.06 11.16
C TRP A 30 6.71 -6.40 11.97
N ASP A 31 6.90 -5.14 12.37
CA ASP A 31 5.87 -4.41 13.09
C ASP A 31 4.72 -3.98 12.15
N PRO A 32 3.57 -3.55 12.67
CA PRO A 32 2.42 -3.20 11.84
C PRO A 32 2.68 -2.11 10.79
N VAL A 33 3.52 -1.12 11.10
CA VAL A 33 3.82 0.00 10.19
C VAL A 33 4.74 -0.43 9.05
N GLU A 34 5.77 -1.22 9.36
CA GLU A 34 6.62 -1.85 8.38
C GLU A 34 5.80 -2.74 7.43
N ASN A 35 4.98 -3.64 7.98
CA ASN A 35 4.10 -4.52 7.20
C ASN A 35 3.12 -3.75 6.32
N ALA A 36 2.54 -2.66 6.84
CA ALA A 36 1.63 -1.80 6.11
C ALA A 36 2.28 -1.18 4.86
N SER A 37 3.58 -0.84 4.92
CA SER A 37 4.33 -0.32 3.78
C SER A 37 4.76 -1.41 2.78
N PHE A 38 4.96 -2.64 3.26
CA PHE A 38 5.41 -3.77 2.44
C PHE A 38 4.30 -4.36 1.56
N MET A 39 3.05 -4.39 2.03
CA MET A 39 1.90 -4.89 1.26
C MET A 39 1.71 -4.19 -0.11
N PRO A 40 1.64 -2.84 -0.21
CA PRO A 40 1.53 -2.16 -1.50
C PRO A 40 2.81 -2.29 -2.34
N TRP A 41 3.98 -2.52 -1.73
CA TRP A 41 5.21 -2.79 -2.46
C TRP A 41 5.14 -4.13 -3.22
N LEU A 42 4.64 -5.19 -2.57
CA LEU A 42 4.42 -6.49 -3.22
C LEU A 42 3.40 -6.39 -4.36
N ALA A 43 2.26 -5.74 -4.11
CA ALA A 43 1.24 -5.52 -5.14
C ALA A 43 1.77 -4.65 -6.30
N GLY A 44 2.58 -3.63 -5.98
CA GLY A 44 3.25 -2.78 -6.97
C GLY A 44 4.26 -3.53 -7.82
N THR A 45 5.03 -4.44 -7.25
CA THR A 45 5.96 -5.32 -7.98
C THR A 45 5.20 -6.24 -8.94
N ALA A 46 4.12 -6.87 -8.47
CA ALA A 46 3.23 -7.68 -9.32
C ALA A 46 2.59 -6.83 -10.44
N LEU A 47 2.18 -5.60 -10.14
CA LEU A 47 1.64 -4.66 -11.12
C LEU A 47 2.65 -4.30 -12.21
N LEU A 48 3.90 -4.00 -11.85
CA LEU A 48 4.96 -3.70 -12.82
C LEU A 48 5.20 -4.89 -13.76
N HIS A 49 5.21 -6.11 -13.22
CA HIS A 49 5.33 -7.32 -14.03
C HIS A 49 4.12 -7.49 -14.96
N SER A 50 2.90 -7.30 -14.43
CA SER A 50 1.66 -7.38 -15.22
C SER A 50 1.60 -6.33 -16.34
N LEU A 51 2.07 -5.10 -16.08
CA LEU A 51 2.17 -4.04 -17.09
C LEU A 51 3.10 -4.44 -18.24
N ALA A 52 4.31 -4.92 -17.92
CA ALA A 52 5.27 -5.35 -18.94
C ALA A 52 4.72 -6.48 -19.83
N VAL A 53 4.01 -7.46 -19.24
CA VAL A 53 3.36 -8.54 -19.99
C VAL A 53 2.21 -8.01 -20.86
N THR A 54 1.43 -7.05 -20.32
CA THR A 54 0.30 -6.45 -21.04
C THR A 54 0.76 -5.64 -22.25
N GLU A 55 1.86 -4.89 -22.12
CA GLU A 55 2.46 -4.13 -23.23
C GLU A 55 2.99 -5.05 -24.34
N GLN A 56 3.61 -6.18 -23.97
CA GLN A 56 4.22 -7.08 -24.96
C GLN A 56 3.23 -8.02 -25.63
N ARG A 57 2.18 -8.47 -24.93
CA ARG A 57 1.30 -9.55 -25.39
C ARG A 57 -0.16 -9.16 -25.52
N ALA A 58 -0.52 -7.91 -25.22
CA ALA A 58 -1.89 -7.37 -25.19
C ALA A 58 -2.90 -8.13 -24.28
N GLY A 59 -2.44 -9.13 -23.51
CA GLY A 59 -3.21 -9.89 -22.53
C GLY A 59 -3.18 -9.26 -21.14
N PHE A 60 -3.85 -9.85 -20.16
CA PHE A 60 -3.82 -9.46 -18.73
C PHE A 60 -4.33 -8.06 -18.35
N LYS A 61 -4.94 -7.29 -19.27
CA LYS A 61 -5.48 -5.93 -18.98
C LYS A 61 -6.35 -5.87 -17.72
N ALA A 62 -7.27 -6.83 -17.54
CA ALA A 62 -8.14 -6.89 -16.36
C ALA A 62 -7.33 -7.13 -15.06
N TRP A 63 -6.30 -7.98 -15.11
CA TRP A 63 -5.40 -8.23 -13.99
C TRP A 63 -4.56 -7.01 -13.65
N THR A 64 -4.03 -6.32 -14.64
CA THR A 64 -3.28 -5.07 -14.44
C THR A 64 -4.15 -4.01 -13.78
N LEU A 65 -5.39 -3.85 -14.24
CA LEU A 65 -6.31 -2.90 -13.65
C LEU A 65 -6.67 -3.29 -12.20
N LEU A 66 -6.97 -4.56 -11.96
CA LEU A 66 -7.24 -5.06 -10.60
C LEU A 66 -6.04 -4.86 -9.67
N LEU A 67 -4.82 -5.18 -10.11
CA LEU A 67 -3.58 -4.96 -9.36
C LEU A 67 -3.35 -3.48 -9.06
N SER A 68 -3.71 -2.58 -9.98
CA SER A 68 -3.61 -1.13 -9.74
C SER A 68 -4.57 -0.66 -8.66
N ILE A 69 -5.81 -1.18 -8.65
CA ILE A 69 -6.81 -0.90 -7.63
C ILE A 69 -6.34 -1.45 -6.28
N CYS A 70 -5.85 -2.69 -6.25
CA CYS A 70 -5.33 -3.33 -5.05
C CYS A 70 -4.12 -2.60 -4.48
N ALA A 71 -3.12 -2.25 -5.29
CA ALA A 71 -1.94 -1.54 -4.83
C ALA A 71 -2.29 -0.19 -4.19
N PHE A 72 -3.18 0.59 -4.83
CA PHE A 72 -3.64 1.85 -4.26
C PHE A 72 -4.47 1.67 -2.99
N SER A 73 -5.35 0.67 -2.96
CA SER A 73 -6.16 0.34 -1.78
C SER A 73 -5.29 -0.08 -0.59
N LEU A 74 -4.19 -0.81 -0.84
CA LEU A 74 -3.23 -1.17 0.20
C LEU A 74 -2.46 0.04 0.75
N CYS A 75 -2.17 1.05 -0.08
CA CYS A 75 -1.63 2.32 0.42
C CYS A 75 -2.61 3.05 1.35
N LEU A 76 -3.90 3.08 1.01
CA LEU A 76 -4.94 3.66 1.86
C LEU A 76 -5.12 2.86 3.16
N LEU A 77 -5.13 1.54 3.08
CA LEU A 77 -5.17 0.65 4.23
C LEU A 77 -3.98 0.90 5.15
N GLY A 78 -2.76 0.95 4.61
CA GLY A 78 -1.58 1.23 5.41
C GLY A 78 -1.67 2.59 6.11
N THR A 79 -2.13 3.62 5.41
CA THR A 79 -2.36 4.96 5.99
C THR A 79 -3.36 4.91 7.13
N PHE A 80 -4.47 4.18 6.96
CA PHE A 80 -5.46 3.96 8.01
C PHE A 80 -4.86 3.24 9.22
N LEU A 81 -4.14 2.13 9.01
CA LEU A 81 -3.55 1.34 10.09
C LEU A 81 -2.55 2.16 10.92
N VAL A 82 -1.69 2.96 10.26
CA VAL A 82 -0.67 3.78 10.94
C VAL A 82 -1.28 4.97 11.68
N ARG A 83 -2.37 5.57 11.17
CA ARG A 83 -2.90 6.85 11.69
C ARG A 83 -4.13 6.73 12.58
N SER A 84 -4.86 5.62 12.51
CA SER A 84 -6.10 5.42 13.27
C SER A 84 -5.89 5.10 14.75
N GLY A 85 -4.72 4.56 15.12
CA GLY A 85 -4.47 4.04 16.46
C GLY A 85 -5.14 2.70 16.76
N VAL A 86 -5.69 2.02 15.74
CA VAL A 86 -6.32 0.69 15.89
C VAL A 86 -5.30 -0.40 16.21
N LEU A 87 -4.05 -0.26 15.72
CA LEU A 87 -2.95 -1.18 16.00
C LEU A 87 -1.88 -0.48 16.84
N VAL A 88 -1.25 -1.24 17.74
CA VAL A 88 -0.08 -0.77 18.52
C VAL A 88 1.18 -1.01 17.69
N SER A 89 1.97 0.03 17.49
CA SER A 89 3.26 -0.03 16.79
C SER A 89 4.21 0.99 17.41
N VAL A 90 5.50 0.64 17.47
CA VAL A 90 6.58 1.54 17.91
C VAL A 90 6.87 2.65 16.91
N HIS A 91 6.45 2.47 15.64
CA HIS A 91 6.61 3.44 14.56
C HIS A 91 5.34 4.28 14.32
N ALA A 92 4.28 4.08 15.11
CA ALA A 92 3.05 4.85 14.98
C ALA A 92 3.18 6.20 15.70
N PHE A 93 3.21 7.28 14.92
CA PHE A 93 3.23 8.65 15.42
C PHE A 93 1.93 9.40 15.09
N ALA A 94 1.53 10.33 15.96
CA ALA A 94 0.38 11.22 15.74
C ALA A 94 -0.93 10.47 15.37
N SER A 95 -1.26 9.42 16.12
CA SER A 95 -2.53 8.70 15.99
C SER A 95 -3.69 9.57 16.49
N ASP A 96 -4.75 9.64 15.69
CA ASP A 96 -5.96 10.41 15.99
C ASP A 96 -7.17 9.63 15.45
N PRO A 97 -8.03 9.07 16.33
CA PRO A 97 -9.19 8.30 15.91
C PRO A 97 -10.13 9.07 14.97
N ALA A 98 -10.27 10.39 15.14
CA ALA A 98 -11.14 11.20 14.28
C ALA A 98 -10.60 11.25 12.84
N ARG A 99 -9.27 11.41 12.68
CA ARG A 99 -8.61 11.32 11.37
C ARG A 99 -8.67 9.90 10.80
N GLY A 100 -8.54 8.89 11.67
CA GLY A 100 -8.71 7.49 11.31
C GLY A 100 -10.07 7.21 10.66
N MET A 101 -11.15 7.73 11.25
CA MET A 101 -12.50 7.60 10.70
C MET A 101 -12.66 8.29 9.32
N PHE A 102 -12.07 9.47 9.14
CA PHE A 102 -12.04 10.13 7.83
C PHE A 102 -11.31 9.29 6.77
N ILE A 103 -10.13 8.77 7.11
CA ILE A 103 -9.34 7.92 6.20
C ILE A 103 -10.11 6.64 5.87
N LEU A 104 -10.78 6.03 6.85
CA LEU A 104 -11.59 4.83 6.65
C LEU A 104 -12.75 5.09 5.67
N ALA A 105 -13.50 6.18 5.87
CA ALA A 105 -14.58 6.56 4.96
C ALA A 105 -14.07 6.82 3.54
N PHE A 106 -12.94 7.53 3.41
CA PHE A 106 -12.29 7.77 2.13
C PHE A 106 -11.83 6.46 1.46
N MET A 107 -11.22 5.55 2.21
CA MET A 107 -10.80 4.24 1.73
C MET A 107 -11.98 3.42 1.22
N VAL A 108 -13.08 3.33 1.98
CA VAL A 108 -14.28 2.60 1.57
C VAL A 108 -14.86 3.18 0.28
N LEU A 109 -14.95 4.51 0.17
CA LEU A 109 -15.48 5.17 -1.02
C LEU A 109 -14.61 4.89 -2.25
N VAL A 110 -13.29 5.03 -2.12
CA VAL A 110 -12.36 4.90 -3.25
C VAL A 110 -12.18 3.44 -3.65
N THR A 111 -11.89 2.55 -2.70
CA THR A 111 -11.72 1.12 -2.96
C THR A 111 -13.03 0.49 -3.40
N GLY A 112 -14.14 0.78 -2.70
CA GLY A 112 -15.46 0.28 -3.07
C GLY A 112 -15.90 0.79 -4.44
N GLY A 113 -15.74 2.10 -4.70
CA GLY A 113 -16.09 2.71 -5.98
C GLY A 113 -15.27 2.17 -7.15
N SER A 114 -13.96 2.02 -6.97
CA SER A 114 -13.08 1.47 -8.02
C SER A 114 -13.36 -0.01 -8.31
N LEU A 115 -13.57 -0.85 -7.28
CA LEU A 115 -13.94 -2.26 -7.46
C LEU A 115 -15.33 -2.40 -8.08
N LEU A 116 -16.29 -1.55 -7.71
CA LEU A 116 -17.61 -1.53 -8.33
C LEU A 116 -17.53 -1.16 -9.81
N LEU A 117 -16.75 -0.13 -10.16
CA LEU A 117 -16.52 0.25 -11.55
C LEU A 117 -15.83 -0.88 -12.33
N PHE A 118 -14.85 -1.55 -11.72
CA PHE A 118 -14.20 -2.72 -12.30
C PHE A 118 -15.19 -3.87 -12.55
N ALA A 119 -16.06 -4.18 -11.59
CA ALA A 119 -17.06 -5.24 -11.74
C ALA A 119 -18.10 -4.90 -12.82
N VAL A 120 -18.58 -3.65 -12.86
CA VAL A 120 -19.61 -3.21 -13.81
C VAL A 120 -19.06 -3.07 -15.24
N ARG A 121 -17.81 -2.62 -15.40
CA ARG A 121 -17.23 -2.32 -16.72
C ARG A 121 -16.18 -3.31 -17.20
N GLY A 122 -15.63 -4.15 -16.34
CA GLY A 122 -14.52 -5.05 -16.67
C GLY A 122 -14.88 -6.19 -17.63
N HIS A 123 -16.16 -6.41 -17.89
CA HIS A 123 -16.67 -7.38 -18.88
C HIS A 123 -16.87 -6.79 -20.29
N ARG A 124 -16.70 -5.47 -20.48
CA ARG A 124 -16.72 -4.83 -21.80
C ARG A 124 -15.31 -4.64 -22.31
#